data_AF-E5FCJ3-F1
#
_entry.id   AF-E5FCJ3-F1
#
_cell.length_a   1.000
_cell.length_b   1.000
_cell.length_c   1.000
_cell.angle_alpha   90.00
_cell.angle_beta   90.00
_cell.angle_gamma   90.00
#
_symmetry.space_group_name_H-M   'P 1'
#
loop_
_entity.id
_entity.type
_entity.pdbx_description
1 polymer ?
#
loop_
_entity_poly.entity_id
_entity_poly.type
_entity_poly.pdbx_seq_one_letter_code
_entity_poly.pdbx_strand_id
1 'polypeptide(L)'
;KWLGASAEVVQLGKDYLIPLVACTLITCIYLMLCGCIQAEGRTYTFAIVQISSLILNAGVFNPLYILGCKLGIRGAALSQICSQFVPGIFLFIFMFRGKFTSHPKFNMFLKKPSPELWQTLKIGLPSLVGAVSATLPSIVFQKCIASSCGSEHEFNIMMALYNAYNRIYQIAIALFMAATSGFLPSGSFAFAAKRKRRVLFLFAHTSWLVIGTAAILTILLYSANKPIAKIFSKDELFIERFWKCTLPYWTTCPLCSLQYIITALLQVCERPVWAFIGSFVTQIAMWPAMAIAFY
;
A
#
# COMPACT_ATOMS: atom_id res chain seq x y z
N LYS A 1 -8.05 -16.11 -18.12
CA LYS A 1 -7.40 -17.15 -18.96
C LYS A 1 -6.05 -17.59 -18.40
N TRP A 2 -5.02 -16.75 -18.26
CA TRP A 2 -3.69 -17.17 -17.76
C TRP A 2 -3.65 -17.70 -16.31
N LEU A 3 -4.59 -17.25 -15.45
CA LEU A 3 -4.77 -17.69 -14.05
C LEU A 3 -5.89 -18.74 -13.87
N GLY A 4 -6.53 -19.23 -14.93
CA GLY A 4 -7.60 -20.23 -14.82
C GLY A 4 -8.93 -19.76 -14.20
N ALA A 5 -9.10 -18.47 -13.87
CA ALA A 5 -10.36 -17.95 -13.31
C ALA A 5 -11.59 -18.15 -14.22
N SER A 6 -12.75 -18.42 -13.60
CA SER A 6 -14.04 -18.61 -14.29
C SER A 6 -14.49 -17.36 -15.06
N ALA A 7 -15.31 -17.55 -16.09
CA ALA A 7 -15.79 -16.45 -16.94
C ALA A 7 -16.57 -15.40 -16.15
N GLU A 8 -17.35 -15.84 -15.14
CA GLU A 8 -18.10 -14.96 -14.24
C GLU A 8 -17.18 -14.08 -13.40
N VAL A 9 -16.14 -14.66 -12.77
CA VAL A 9 -15.17 -13.90 -11.97
C VAL A 9 -14.40 -12.89 -12.83
N VAL A 10 -14.05 -13.27 -14.07
CA VAL A 10 -13.41 -12.35 -15.02
C VAL A 10 -14.34 -11.18 -15.37
N GLN A 11 -15.64 -11.44 -15.55
CA GLN A 11 -16.59 -10.37 -15.86
C GLN A 11 -16.81 -9.43 -14.68
N LEU A 12 -16.95 -9.96 -13.46
CA LEU A 12 -17.04 -9.17 -12.23
C LEU A 12 -15.78 -8.31 -12.01
N GLY A 13 -14.60 -8.87 -12.29
CA GLY A 13 -13.34 -8.12 -12.22
C GLY A 13 -13.27 -6.98 -13.24
N LYS A 14 -13.73 -7.20 -14.48
CA LYS A 14 -13.82 -6.13 -15.50
C LYS A 14 -14.78 -5.03 -15.09
N ASP A 15 -15.95 -5.41 -14.58
CA ASP A 15 -16.97 -4.48 -14.12
C ASP A 15 -16.46 -3.60 -12.96
N TYR A 16 -15.60 -4.13 -12.09
CA TYR A 16 -14.92 -3.35 -11.06
C TYR A 16 -13.81 -2.44 -11.61
N LEU A 17 -12.96 -2.97 -12.50
CA LEU A 17 -11.75 -2.29 -12.96
C LEU A 17 -12.01 -1.18 -13.97
N ILE A 18 -13.00 -1.33 -14.86
CA ILE A 18 -13.26 -0.35 -15.92
C ILE A 18 -13.57 1.05 -15.34
N PRO A 19 -14.51 1.22 -14.38
CA PRO A 19 -14.76 2.52 -13.76
C PRO A 19 -13.53 3.08 -13.05
N LEU A 20 -12.81 2.21 -12.33
CA LEU A 20 -11.61 2.57 -11.58
C LEU A 20 -10.54 3.17 -12.51
N VAL A 21 -10.27 2.48 -13.62
CA VAL A 21 -9.27 2.92 -14.62
C VAL A 21 -9.71 4.21 -15.30
N ALA A 22 -10.98 4.29 -15.72
CA ALA A 22 -11.53 5.47 -16.41
C ALA A 22 -11.40 6.75 -15.58
N CYS A 23 -11.54 6.65 -14.25
CA CYS A 23 -11.46 7.80 -13.34
C CYS A 23 -10.14 7.90 -12.56
N THR A 24 -9.09 7.15 -12.94
CA THR A 24 -7.80 7.12 -12.21
C THR A 24 -7.19 8.51 -12.02
N LEU A 25 -7.39 9.41 -12.99
CA LEU A 25 -6.92 10.80 -12.92
C LEU A 25 -7.38 11.51 -11.63
N ILE A 26 -8.60 11.26 -11.16
CA ILE A 26 -9.14 11.86 -9.93
C ILE A 26 -8.35 11.36 -8.72
N THR A 27 -8.12 10.04 -8.64
CA THR A 27 -7.35 9.42 -7.56
C THR A 27 -5.90 9.89 -7.57
N CYS A 28 -5.28 10.02 -8.75
CA CYS A 28 -3.92 10.56 -8.87
C CYS A 28 -3.82 12.01 -8.37
N ILE A 29 -4.77 12.87 -8.75
CA ILE A 29 -4.81 14.26 -8.27
C ILE A 29 -5.02 14.29 -6.75
N TYR A 30 -5.94 13.49 -6.22
CA TYR A 30 -6.18 13.38 -4.78
C TYR A 30 -4.90 12.97 -4.02
N LEU A 31 -4.23 11.90 -4.46
CA LEU A 31 -2.99 11.43 -3.83
C LEU A 31 -1.85 12.46 -3.93
N MET A 32 -1.76 13.18 -5.05
CA MET A 32 -0.80 14.28 -5.21
C MET A 32 -1.06 15.40 -4.18
N LEU A 33 -2.32 15.84 -4.03
CA LEU A 33 -2.71 16.86 -3.05
C LEU A 33 -2.38 16.41 -1.62
N CYS A 34 -2.70 15.17 -1.28
CA CYS A 34 -2.36 14.59 0.01
C CYS A 34 -0.84 14.57 0.24
N GLY A 35 -0.05 14.21 -0.77
CA GLY A 35 1.41 14.23 -0.72
C GLY A 35 1.98 15.63 -0.50
N CYS A 36 1.41 16.66 -1.14
CA CYS A 36 1.82 18.05 -0.94
C CYS A 36 1.60 18.51 0.51
N ILE A 37 0.44 18.21 1.10
CA ILE A 37 0.12 18.58 2.50
C ILE A 37 1.02 17.83 3.48
N GLN A 38 1.32 16.56 3.18
CA GLN A 38 2.25 15.77 3.96
C GLN A 38 3.68 16.32 3.88
N ALA A 39 4.11 16.80 2.70
CA ALA A 39 5.40 17.45 2.50
C ALA A 39 5.53 18.77 3.30
N GLU A 40 4.44 19.51 3.47
CA GLU A 40 4.39 20.69 4.34
C GLU A 40 4.44 20.36 5.85
N GLY A 41 4.30 19.08 6.23
CA GLY A 41 4.27 18.66 7.63
C GLY A 41 2.93 18.86 8.34
N ARG A 42 1.85 19.13 7.59
CA ARG A 42 0.49 19.30 8.13
C ARG A 42 -0.22 17.96 8.31
N THR A 43 0.34 17.11 9.16
CA THR A 43 -0.11 15.71 9.35
C THR A 43 -1.56 15.60 9.81
N TYR A 44 -2.05 16.52 10.65
CA TYR A 44 -3.46 16.52 11.10
C TYR A 44 -4.45 16.74 9.95
N THR A 45 -4.16 17.69 9.05
CA THR A 45 -5.01 17.95 7.88
C THR A 45 -5.02 16.74 6.95
N PHE A 46 -3.86 16.13 6.71
CA PHE A 46 -3.75 14.90 5.93
C PHE A 46 -4.59 13.76 6.55
N ALA A 47 -4.50 13.56 7.86
CA ALA A 47 -5.24 12.52 8.57
C ALA A 47 -6.76 12.75 8.50
N ILE A 48 -7.23 13.98 8.76
CA ILE A 48 -8.67 14.33 8.68
C ILE A 48 -9.21 14.05 7.28
N VAL A 49 -8.47 14.41 6.23
CA VAL A 49 -8.89 14.17 4.85
C VAL A 49 -8.99 12.67 4.54
N GLN A 50 -7.98 11.88 4.91
CA GLN A 50 -7.99 10.44 4.68
C GLN A 50 -9.11 9.74 5.44
N ILE A 51 -9.33 10.10 6.72
CA ILE A 51 -10.42 9.57 7.54
C ILE A 51 -11.77 9.98 6.95
N SER A 52 -11.93 11.23 6.51
CA SER A 52 -13.17 11.69 5.87
C SER A 52 -13.48 10.92 4.59
N SER A 53 -12.45 10.63 3.76
CA SER A 53 -12.57 9.81 2.56
C SER A 53 -13.01 8.38 2.90
N LEU A 54 -12.43 7.78 3.94
CA LEU A 54 -12.79 6.45 4.42
C LEU A 54 -14.25 6.41 4.92
N ILE A 55 -14.67 7.37 5.72
CA ILE A 55 -16.05 7.46 6.26
C ILE A 55 -17.05 7.68 5.11
N LEU A 56 -16.75 8.57 4.17
CA LEU A 56 -17.60 8.79 3.00
C LEU A 56 -17.70 7.54 2.12
N ASN A 57 -16.60 6.80 1.97
CA ASN A 57 -16.61 5.55 1.23
C ASN A 57 -17.50 4.50 1.91
N ALA A 58 -17.12 4.09 3.13
CA ALA A 58 -17.73 2.95 3.80
C ALA A 58 -19.14 3.26 4.33
N GLY A 59 -19.38 4.49 4.80
CA GLY A 59 -20.63 4.87 5.44
C GLY A 59 -21.69 5.46 4.52
N VAL A 60 -21.30 6.10 3.41
CA VAL A 60 -22.24 6.86 2.56
C VAL A 60 -22.31 6.28 1.16
N PHE A 61 -21.22 6.36 0.39
CA PHE A 61 -21.25 6.02 -1.03
C PHE A 61 -21.39 4.52 -1.27
N ASN A 62 -20.69 3.69 -0.51
CA ASN A 62 -20.73 2.24 -0.73
C ASN A 62 -22.13 1.64 -0.45
N PRO A 63 -22.80 1.93 0.69
CA PRO A 63 -24.18 1.51 0.89
C PRO A 63 -25.14 2.11 -0.14
N LEU A 64 -24.97 3.39 -0.51
CA LEU A 64 -25.86 4.06 -1.47
C LEU A 64 -25.80 3.42 -2.86
N TYR A 65 -24.60 3.15 -3.37
CA TYR A 65 -24.44 2.59 -4.71
C TYR A 65 -24.74 1.08 -4.76
N ILE A 66 -24.41 0.33 -3.70
CA ILE A 66 -24.68 -1.11 -3.65
C ILE A 66 -26.15 -1.39 -3.32
N LEU A 67 -26.70 -0.82 -2.25
CA LEU A 67 -28.06 -1.12 -1.76
C LEU A 67 -29.12 -0.25 -2.42
N GLY A 68 -28.85 1.06 -2.58
CA GLY A 68 -29.81 2.01 -3.14
C GLY A 68 -29.93 1.89 -4.66
N CYS A 69 -28.83 2.13 -5.37
CA CYS A 69 -28.80 2.12 -6.83
C CYS A 69 -28.64 0.72 -7.45
N LYS A 70 -28.41 -0.32 -6.65
CA LYS A 70 -28.22 -1.73 -7.10
C LYS A 70 -27.18 -1.88 -8.21
N LEU A 71 -26.16 -1.03 -8.22
CA LEU A 71 -25.07 -1.06 -9.21
C LEU A 71 -24.07 -2.21 -8.99
N GLY A 72 -24.29 -3.02 -7.95
CA GLY A 72 -23.45 -4.16 -7.61
C GLY A 72 -21.98 -3.77 -7.45
N ILE A 73 -21.09 -4.56 -8.04
CA ILE A 73 -19.63 -4.37 -7.95
C ILE A 73 -19.16 -3.08 -8.66
N ARG A 74 -19.85 -2.63 -9.72
CA ARG A 74 -19.56 -1.34 -10.36
C ARG A 74 -19.78 -0.18 -9.39
N GLY A 75 -20.82 -0.29 -8.57
CA GLY A 75 -21.12 0.67 -7.51
C GLY A 75 -20.01 0.80 -6.48
N ALA A 76 -19.36 -0.31 -6.10
CA ALA A 76 -18.24 -0.30 -5.16
C ALA A 76 -17.03 0.49 -5.72
N ALA A 77 -16.69 0.30 -7.00
CA ALA A 77 -15.62 1.05 -7.66
C ALA A 77 -15.92 2.56 -7.73
N LEU A 78 -17.15 2.93 -8.12
CA LEU A 78 -17.59 4.32 -8.16
C LEU A 78 -17.60 4.98 -6.79
N SER A 79 -17.99 4.24 -5.75
CA SER A 79 -17.97 4.72 -4.36
C SER A 79 -16.60 5.22 -3.96
N GLN A 80 -15.55 4.48 -4.35
CA GLN A 80 -14.17 4.83 -4.04
C GLN A 80 -13.67 6.07 -4.78
N ILE A 81 -14.09 6.24 -6.03
CA ILE A 81 -13.77 7.44 -6.79
C ILE A 81 -14.47 8.66 -6.17
N CYS A 82 -15.77 8.55 -5.91
CA CYS A 82 -16.56 9.64 -5.33
C CYS A 82 -16.09 10.03 -3.93
N SER A 83 -15.72 9.05 -3.10
CA SER A 83 -15.24 9.30 -1.74
C SER A 83 -13.90 10.03 -1.70
N GLN A 84 -13.05 9.83 -2.70
CA GLN A 84 -11.79 10.57 -2.85
C GLN A 84 -11.99 11.93 -3.54
N PHE A 85 -12.96 12.02 -4.45
CA PHE A 85 -13.26 13.24 -5.19
C PHE A 85 -13.73 14.38 -4.26
N VAL A 86 -14.62 14.09 -3.30
CA VAL A 86 -15.17 15.13 -2.41
C VAL A 86 -14.05 15.79 -1.57
N PRO A 87 -13.24 15.05 -0.77
CA PRO A 87 -12.13 15.65 -0.04
C PRO A 87 -11.04 16.21 -0.96
N GLY A 88 -10.85 15.62 -2.15
CA GLY A 88 -9.93 16.12 -3.16
C GLY A 88 -10.29 17.53 -3.64
N ILE A 89 -11.57 17.81 -3.91
CA ILE A 89 -12.04 19.16 -4.26
C ILE A 89 -11.84 20.12 -3.09
N PHE A 90 -12.19 19.71 -1.87
CA PHE A 90 -11.96 20.55 -0.69
C PHE A 90 -10.48 20.94 -0.58
N LEU A 91 -9.57 19.97 -0.66
CA LEU A 91 -8.13 20.24 -0.64
C LEU A 91 -7.68 21.15 -1.77
N PHE A 92 -8.16 20.90 -2.98
CA PHE A 92 -7.86 21.73 -4.13
C PHE A 92 -8.27 23.19 -3.88
N ILE A 93 -9.51 23.44 -3.45
CA ILE A 93 -10.00 24.79 -3.14
C ILE A 93 -9.17 25.46 -2.04
N PHE A 94 -8.86 24.76 -0.95
CA PHE A 94 -8.09 25.33 0.15
C PHE A 94 -6.64 25.66 -0.24
N MET A 95 -6.05 24.88 -1.17
CA MET A 95 -4.74 25.15 -1.76
C MET A 95 -4.75 26.40 -2.64
N PHE A 96 -5.76 26.58 -3.48
CA PHE A 96 -5.90 27.80 -4.30
C PHE A 96 -6.26 29.05 -3.49
N ARG A 97 -6.96 28.91 -2.36
CA ARG A 97 -7.26 30.04 -1.45
C ARG A 97 -6.07 30.47 -0.58
N GLY A 98 -4.90 29.86 -0.76
CA GLY A 98 -3.66 30.31 -0.13
C GLY A 98 -3.57 30.10 1.38
N LYS A 99 -4.33 29.15 1.95
CA LYS A 99 -4.16 28.74 3.35
C LYS A 99 -2.98 27.78 3.55
N PHE A 100 -2.44 27.23 2.46
CA PHE A 100 -1.26 26.38 2.44
C PHE A 100 -0.03 27.15 1.95
N THR A 101 1.15 26.70 2.35
CA THR A 101 2.42 27.40 2.09
C THR A 101 2.76 27.38 0.60
N SER A 102 2.30 26.36 -0.12
CA SER A 102 2.34 26.28 -1.58
C SER A 102 1.13 26.99 -2.20
N HIS A 103 1.41 28.02 -3.01
CA HIS A 103 0.41 28.77 -3.79
C HIS A 103 0.46 28.38 -5.28
N PRO A 104 -0.14 27.25 -5.69
CA PRO A 104 -0.20 26.90 -7.10
C PRO A 104 -1.06 27.93 -7.84
N LYS A 105 -0.49 28.52 -8.88
CA LYS A 105 -1.23 29.38 -9.81
C LYS A 105 -1.71 28.50 -10.96
N PHE A 106 -2.96 28.64 -11.41
CA PHE A 106 -3.50 27.87 -12.54
C PHE A 106 -2.62 27.97 -13.81
N ASN A 107 -1.97 29.12 -13.98
CA ASN A 107 -1.04 29.38 -15.08
C ASN A 107 0.27 28.56 -15.03
N MET A 108 0.52 27.78 -13.97
CA MET A 108 1.66 26.87 -13.88
C MET A 108 1.40 25.52 -14.56
N PHE A 109 0.13 25.09 -14.68
CA PHE A 109 -0.22 23.84 -15.36
C PHE A 109 -0.07 23.92 -16.89
N LEU A 110 -0.08 25.14 -17.45
CA LEU A 110 0.04 25.40 -18.90
C LEU A 110 1.49 25.74 -19.33
N LYS A 111 2.43 25.81 -18.38
CA LYS A 111 3.84 26.13 -18.68
C LYS A 111 4.63 24.86 -18.98
N LYS A 112 5.75 25.01 -19.72
CA LYS A 112 6.68 23.91 -20.01
C LYS A 112 7.09 23.21 -18.70
N PRO A 113 7.21 21.87 -18.71
CA PRO A 113 7.66 21.12 -17.55
C PRO A 113 9.03 21.60 -17.11
N SER A 114 9.17 21.92 -15.82
CA SER A 114 10.44 22.33 -15.24
C SER A 114 11.41 21.14 -15.16
N PRO A 115 12.74 21.38 -15.11
CA PRO A 115 13.71 20.32 -14.84
C PRO A 115 13.43 19.58 -13.52
N GLU A 116 12.83 20.26 -12.54
CA GLU A 116 12.38 19.68 -11.26
C GLU A 116 11.34 18.55 -11.44
N LEU A 117 10.57 18.56 -12.53
CA LEU A 117 9.64 17.46 -12.84
C LEU A 117 10.42 16.14 -13.02
N TRP A 118 11.54 16.17 -13.72
CA TRP A 118 12.36 14.99 -13.95
C TRP A 118 13.00 14.48 -12.66
N GLN A 119 13.43 15.38 -11.78
CA GLN A 119 13.94 15.00 -10.45
C GLN A 119 12.84 14.38 -9.59
N THR A 120 11.63 14.96 -9.61
CA THR A 120 10.47 14.43 -8.88
C THR A 120 10.07 13.05 -9.39
N LEU A 121 10.03 12.85 -10.72
CA LEU A 121 9.76 11.55 -11.32
C LEU A 121 10.81 10.50 -10.90
N LYS A 122 12.10 10.87 -10.88
CA LYS A 122 13.17 9.98 -10.40
C LYS A 122 12.98 9.57 -8.94
N ILE A 123 12.53 10.49 -8.08
CA ILE A 123 12.24 10.21 -6.66
C ILE A 123 11.01 9.31 -6.50
N GLY A 124 10.04 9.41 -7.41
CA GLY A 124 8.82 8.59 -7.42
C GLY A 124 8.99 7.18 -8.00
N LEU A 125 9.99 6.95 -8.86
CA LEU A 125 10.26 5.65 -9.50
C LEU A 125 10.39 4.48 -8.50
N PRO A 126 11.13 4.59 -7.38
CA PRO A 126 11.22 3.52 -6.38
C PRO A 126 9.86 3.19 -5.75
N SER A 127 9.00 4.18 -5.54
CA SER A 127 7.65 3.98 -5.00
C SER A 127 6.73 3.27 -5.99
N LEU A 128 6.84 3.62 -7.29
CA LEU A 128 6.15 2.91 -8.36
C LEU A 128 6.58 1.44 -8.39
N VAL A 129 7.90 1.18 -8.36
CA VAL A 129 8.42 -0.19 -8.33
C VAL A 129 7.98 -0.90 -7.08
N GLY A 130 8.05 -0.31 -5.89
CA GLY A 130 7.52 -0.92 -4.67
C GLY A 130 6.04 -1.36 -4.80
N ALA A 131 5.19 -0.56 -5.44
CA ALA A 131 3.80 -0.92 -5.68
C ALA A 131 3.64 -2.08 -6.69
N VAL A 132 4.41 -2.07 -7.79
CA VAL A 132 4.44 -3.15 -8.78
C VAL A 132 5.02 -4.43 -8.16
N SER A 133 6.05 -4.30 -7.35
CA SER A 133 6.71 -5.36 -6.60
C SER A 133 5.81 -6.01 -5.56
N ALA A 134 4.81 -5.31 -5.04
CA ALA A 134 3.85 -5.91 -4.12
C ALA A 134 2.81 -6.78 -4.87
N THR A 135 2.54 -6.48 -6.15
CA THR A 135 1.45 -7.10 -6.92
C THR A 135 1.93 -8.22 -7.83
N LEU A 136 3.04 -8.06 -8.55
CA LEU A 136 3.54 -9.07 -9.48
C LEU A 136 3.91 -10.40 -8.80
N PRO A 137 4.71 -10.43 -7.71
CA PRO A 137 5.05 -11.68 -7.02
C PRO A 137 3.83 -12.37 -6.43
N SER A 138 2.82 -11.59 -5.98
CA SER A 138 1.56 -12.16 -5.49
C SER A 138 0.85 -12.98 -6.57
N ILE A 139 0.82 -12.50 -7.81
CA ILE A 139 0.22 -13.20 -8.94
C ILE A 139 0.99 -14.50 -9.24
N VAL A 140 2.33 -14.45 -9.22
CA VAL A 140 3.18 -15.63 -9.43
C VAL A 140 2.96 -16.67 -8.33
N PHE A 141 2.94 -16.24 -7.07
CA PHE A 141 2.67 -17.10 -5.92
C PHE A 141 1.30 -17.79 -6.01
N GLN A 142 0.25 -17.05 -6.36
CA GLN A 142 -1.09 -17.64 -6.55
C GLN A 142 -1.09 -18.70 -7.65
N LYS A 143 -0.31 -18.49 -8.72
CA LYS A 143 -0.17 -19.48 -9.78
C LYS A 143 0.60 -20.72 -9.34
N CYS A 144 1.67 -20.57 -8.56
CA CYS A 144 2.39 -21.69 -7.95
C CYS A 144 1.45 -22.49 -7.04
N ILE A 145 0.67 -21.83 -6.17
CA ILE A 145 -0.33 -22.52 -5.34
C ILE A 145 -1.32 -23.30 -6.21
N ALA A 146 -1.81 -22.70 -7.30
CA ALA A 146 -2.73 -23.34 -8.23
C ALA A 146 -2.13 -24.60 -8.89
N SER A 147 -0.83 -24.62 -9.18
CA SER A 147 -0.18 -25.75 -9.83
C SER A 147 0.30 -26.83 -8.84
N SER A 148 0.49 -26.52 -7.56
CA SER A 148 0.91 -27.49 -6.53
C SER A 148 -0.24 -28.31 -5.94
N CYS A 149 -1.49 -27.86 -6.06
CA CYS A 149 -2.64 -28.51 -5.43
C CYS A 149 -3.17 -29.66 -6.30
N GLY A 150 -3.41 -30.83 -5.70
CA GLY A 150 -3.91 -32.02 -6.42
C GLY A 150 -5.44 -32.10 -6.52
N SER A 151 -6.16 -31.33 -5.70
CA SER A 151 -7.63 -31.30 -5.68
C SER A 151 -8.18 -29.88 -5.64
N GLU A 152 -9.40 -29.68 -6.15
CA GLU A 152 -10.09 -28.37 -6.12
C GLU A 152 -10.36 -27.91 -4.69
N HIS A 153 -10.64 -28.84 -3.77
CA HIS A 153 -10.85 -28.55 -2.36
C HIS A 153 -9.58 -28.03 -1.68
N GLU A 154 -8.44 -28.68 -1.92
CA GLU A 154 -7.15 -28.24 -1.38
C GLU A 154 -6.74 -26.87 -1.94
N PHE A 155 -6.96 -26.65 -3.24
CA PHE A 155 -6.71 -25.35 -3.87
C PHE A 155 -7.52 -24.23 -3.21
N ASN A 156 -8.82 -24.45 -2.98
CA ASN A 156 -9.69 -23.47 -2.34
C ASN A 156 -9.23 -23.14 -0.90
N ILE A 157 -8.80 -24.15 -0.13
CA ILE A 157 -8.27 -23.95 1.23
C ILE A 157 -6.96 -23.16 1.20
N MET A 158 -6.02 -23.50 0.32
CA MET A 158 -4.71 -22.82 0.23
C MET A 158 -4.87 -21.36 -0.23
N MET A 159 -5.76 -21.10 -1.18
CA MET A 159 -6.09 -19.74 -1.62
C MET A 159 -6.78 -18.93 -0.53
N ALA A 160 -7.68 -19.55 0.26
CA ALA A 160 -8.29 -18.89 1.42
C ALA A 160 -7.23 -18.52 2.47
N LEU A 161 -6.29 -19.43 2.74
CA LEU A 161 -5.20 -19.25 3.69
C LEU A 161 -4.26 -18.12 3.25
N TYR A 162 -3.86 -18.11 1.98
CA TYR A 162 -3.06 -17.03 1.38
C TYR A 162 -3.75 -15.66 1.52
N ASN A 163 -5.04 -15.58 1.21
CA ASN A 163 -5.81 -14.35 1.34
C ASN A 163 -5.96 -13.88 2.79
N ALA A 164 -6.17 -14.81 3.74
CA ALA A 164 -6.23 -14.50 5.16
C ALA A 164 -4.92 -13.87 5.66
N TYR A 165 -3.79 -14.50 5.32
CA TYR A 165 -2.47 -13.98 5.67
C TYR A 165 -2.20 -12.59 5.10
N ASN A 166 -2.48 -12.39 3.81
CA ASN A 166 -2.30 -11.07 3.18
C ASN A 166 -3.12 -9.99 3.88
N ARG A 167 -4.37 -10.27 4.26
CA ARG A 167 -5.23 -9.30 4.98
C ARG A 167 -4.64 -8.90 6.32
N ILE A 168 -4.13 -9.87 7.09
CA ILE A 168 -3.51 -9.59 8.39
C ILE A 168 -2.18 -8.84 8.17
N TYR A 169 -1.38 -9.25 7.18
CA TYR A 169 -0.09 -8.64 6.89
C TYR A 169 -0.20 -7.17 6.44
N GLN A 170 -1.28 -6.80 5.75
CA GLN A 170 -1.55 -5.41 5.39
C GLN A 170 -1.66 -4.48 6.60
N ILE A 171 -2.08 -4.98 7.76
CA ILE A 171 -2.11 -4.20 9.01
C ILE A 171 -0.68 -3.85 9.45
N ALA A 172 0.25 -4.80 9.34
CA ALA A 172 1.66 -4.56 9.64
C ALA A 172 2.29 -3.59 8.64
N ILE A 173 2.05 -3.77 7.34
CA ILE A 173 2.53 -2.85 6.30
C ILE A 173 2.01 -1.44 6.54
N ALA A 174 0.74 -1.26 6.91
CA ALA A 174 0.17 0.06 7.17
C ALA A 174 0.93 0.82 8.28
N LEU A 175 1.37 0.13 9.32
CA LEU A 175 2.19 0.73 10.40
C LEU A 175 3.57 1.15 9.89
N PHE A 176 4.20 0.34 9.05
CA PHE A 176 5.51 0.66 8.45
C PHE A 176 5.40 1.84 7.50
N MET A 177 4.36 1.86 6.67
CA MET A 177 4.06 2.99 5.79
C MET A 177 3.78 4.27 6.58
N ALA A 178 3.05 4.19 7.70
CA ALA A 178 2.80 5.35 8.55
C ALA A 178 4.10 5.95 9.08
N ALA A 179 5.00 5.13 9.64
CA ALA A 179 6.29 5.58 10.13
C ALA A 179 7.19 6.17 9.02
N THR A 180 7.29 5.48 7.89
CA THR A 180 8.05 5.95 6.72
C THR A 180 7.51 7.27 6.19
N SER A 181 6.18 7.42 6.12
CA SER A 181 5.54 8.64 5.64
C SER A 181 5.75 9.86 6.55
N GLY A 182 5.96 9.64 7.86
CA GLY A 182 6.35 10.69 8.80
C GLY A 182 7.85 11.03 8.73
N PHE A 183 8.70 10.04 8.44
CA PHE A 183 10.14 10.23 8.28
C PHE A 183 10.50 10.97 6.98
N LEU A 184 9.80 10.71 5.87
CA LEU A 184 10.09 11.32 4.57
C LEU A 184 10.18 12.86 4.62
N PRO A 185 9.14 13.62 5.04
CA PRO A 185 9.18 15.08 5.03
C PRO A 185 10.21 15.65 6.02
N SER A 186 10.27 15.08 7.23
CA SER A 186 11.18 15.54 8.29
C SER A 186 12.65 15.27 7.96
N GLY A 187 12.93 14.10 7.38
CA GLY A 187 14.23 13.68 6.88
C GLY A 187 14.67 14.52 5.68
N SER A 188 13.82 14.66 4.66
CA SER A 188 14.13 15.44 3.45
C SER A 188 14.42 16.91 3.78
N PHE A 189 13.67 17.52 4.69
CA PHE A 189 13.95 18.89 5.14
C PHE A 189 15.30 19.01 5.87
N ALA A 190 15.63 18.04 6.73
CA ALA A 190 16.92 18.03 7.43
C ALA A 190 18.10 17.80 6.48
N PHE A 191 17.91 16.97 5.45
CA PHE A 191 18.89 16.71 4.41
C PHE A 191 19.14 17.95 3.54
N ALA A 192 18.07 18.59 3.05
CA ALA A 192 18.15 19.84 2.28
C ALA A 192 18.82 20.97 3.08
N ALA A 193 18.57 21.04 4.39
CA ALA A 193 19.24 21.98 5.30
C ALA A 193 20.69 21.57 5.68
N LYS A 194 21.27 20.56 5.03
CA LYS A 194 22.63 20.02 5.27
C LYS A 194 22.89 19.52 6.70
N ARG A 195 21.84 19.23 7.49
CA ARG A 195 21.94 18.76 8.89
C ARG A 195 22.01 17.24 8.98
N LYS A 196 23.11 16.64 8.54
CA LYS A 196 23.31 15.18 8.48
C LYS A 196 23.10 14.48 9.84
N ARG A 197 23.57 15.07 10.94
CA ARG A 197 23.37 14.52 12.30
C ARG A 197 21.89 14.39 12.66
N ARG A 198 21.06 15.35 12.24
CA ARG A 198 19.60 15.30 12.45
C ARG A 198 18.96 14.20 11.60
N VAL A 199 19.41 14.00 10.37
CA VAL A 199 18.92 12.90 9.51
C VAL A 199 19.19 11.54 10.17
N LEU A 200 20.42 11.31 10.65
CA LEU A 200 20.78 10.06 11.34
C LEU A 200 19.98 9.85 12.63
N PHE A 201 19.76 10.92 13.40
CA PHE A 201 18.94 10.84 14.60
C PHE A 201 17.49 10.49 14.30
N LEU A 202 16.87 11.13 13.29
CA LEU A 202 15.50 10.83 12.85
C LEU A 202 15.40 9.40 12.30
N PHE A 203 16.41 8.95 11.56
CA PHE A 203 16.48 7.59 11.04
C PHE A 203 16.58 6.56 12.16
N ALA A 204 17.45 6.79 13.16
CA ALA A 204 17.56 5.92 14.32
C ALA A 204 16.24 5.88 15.12
N HIS A 205 15.60 7.04 15.32
CA HIS A 205 14.31 7.13 15.99
C HIS A 205 13.21 6.35 15.26
N THR A 206 13.13 6.52 13.94
CA THR A 206 12.13 5.80 13.13
C THR A 206 12.44 4.30 13.09
N SER A 207 13.73 3.93 13.03
CA SER A 207 14.19 2.54 13.02
C SER A 207 13.74 1.74 14.22
N TRP A 208 14.00 2.24 15.44
CA TRP A 208 13.61 1.47 16.63
C TRP A 208 12.09 1.41 16.81
N LEU A 209 11.34 2.45 16.39
CA LEU A 209 9.86 2.43 16.43
C LEU A 209 9.29 1.36 15.51
N VAL A 210 9.78 1.27 14.27
CA VAL A 210 9.29 0.32 13.28
C VAL A 210 9.73 -1.11 13.61
N ILE A 211 10.99 -1.32 13.98
CA ILE A 211 11.49 -2.65 14.38
C ILE A 211 10.80 -3.11 15.67
N GLY A 212 10.65 -2.21 16.65
CA GLY A 212 9.96 -2.49 17.91
C GLY A 212 8.49 -2.86 17.69
N THR A 213 7.77 -2.08 16.88
CA THR A 213 6.38 -2.40 16.53
C THR A 213 6.26 -3.68 15.71
N ALA A 214 7.17 -3.94 14.76
CA ALA A 214 7.22 -5.20 14.02
C ALA A 214 7.44 -6.42 14.93
N ALA A 215 8.35 -6.30 15.90
CA ALA A 215 8.61 -7.36 16.88
C ALA A 215 7.40 -7.62 17.77
N ILE A 216 6.77 -6.58 18.29
CA ILE A 216 5.53 -6.69 19.11
C ILE A 216 4.42 -7.36 18.30
N LEU A 217 4.20 -6.94 17.05
CA LEU A 217 3.20 -7.56 16.16
C LEU A 217 3.51 -9.02 15.89
N THR A 218 4.79 -9.36 15.67
CA THR A 218 5.20 -10.76 15.42
C THR A 218 4.88 -11.63 16.63
N ILE A 219 5.17 -11.16 17.85
CA ILE A 219 4.86 -11.87 19.10
C ILE A 219 3.34 -12.00 19.29
N LEU A 220 2.59 -10.93 19.03
CA LEU A 220 1.14 -10.90 19.18
C LEU A 220 0.46 -11.85 18.19
N LEU A 221 0.85 -11.82 16.92
CA LEU A 221 0.26 -12.65 15.87
C LEU A 221 0.65 -14.13 16.00
N TYR A 222 1.85 -14.41 16.52
CA TYR A 222 2.27 -15.77 16.84
C TYR A 222 1.49 -16.33 18.03
N SER A 223 1.33 -15.56 19.12
CA SER A 223 0.59 -15.99 20.31
C SER A 223 -0.92 -16.12 20.05
N ALA A 224 -1.50 -15.21 19.25
CA ALA A 224 -2.91 -15.21 18.87
C ALA A 224 -3.22 -16.06 17.62
N ASN A 225 -2.31 -16.96 17.21
CA ASN A 225 -2.45 -17.73 15.97
C ASN A 225 -3.76 -18.54 15.88
N LYS A 226 -4.04 -19.40 16.88
CA LYS A 226 -5.25 -20.24 16.90
C LYS A 226 -6.57 -19.45 16.86
N PRO A 227 -6.78 -18.39 17.66
CA PRO A 227 -8.01 -17.60 17.55
C PRO A 227 -8.11 -16.87 16.21
N ILE A 228 -6.99 -16.37 15.66
CA ILE A 228 -6.98 -15.75 14.32
C ILE A 228 -7.42 -16.75 13.26
N ALA A 229 -6.87 -17.97 13.24
CA ALA A 229 -7.24 -19.00 12.28
C ALA A 229 -8.76 -19.30 12.29
N LYS A 230 -9.35 -19.38 13.49
CA LYS A 230 -10.79 -19.65 13.68
C LYS A 230 -11.71 -18.52 13.22
N ILE A 231 -11.22 -17.30 13.08
CA ILE A 231 -12.00 -16.18 12.51
C ILE A 231 -12.20 -16.39 11.00
N PHE A 232 -11.24 -17.01 10.31
CA PHE A 232 -11.28 -17.18 8.86
C PHE A 232 -11.99 -18.46 8.41
N SER A 233 -11.78 -19.58 9.11
CA SER A 233 -12.46 -20.85 8.78
C SER A 233 -12.57 -21.76 10.00
N LYS A 234 -13.59 -22.63 9.97
CA LYS A 234 -13.78 -23.71 10.94
C LYS A 234 -13.20 -25.05 10.47
N ASP A 235 -12.70 -25.11 9.24
CA ASP A 235 -12.12 -26.32 8.67
C ASP A 235 -10.82 -26.70 9.38
N GLU A 236 -10.71 -27.95 9.82
CA GLU A 236 -9.56 -28.46 10.55
C GLU A 236 -8.29 -28.43 9.70
N LEU A 237 -8.40 -28.73 8.40
CA LEU A 237 -7.26 -28.72 7.48
C LEU A 237 -6.73 -27.29 7.30
N PHE A 238 -7.63 -26.30 7.24
CA PHE A 238 -7.24 -24.88 7.21
C PHE A 238 -6.48 -24.50 8.48
N ILE A 239 -6.99 -24.86 9.66
CA ILE A 239 -6.37 -24.50 10.95
C ILE A 239 -4.99 -25.14 11.11
N GLU A 240 -4.85 -26.43 10.74
CA GLU A 240 -3.57 -27.14 10.83
C GLU A 240 -2.52 -26.52 9.90
N ARG A 241 -2.90 -26.21 8.66
CA ARG A 241 -2.01 -25.59 7.67
C ARG A 241 -1.65 -24.16 8.05
N PHE A 242 -2.61 -23.41 8.58
CA PHE A 242 -2.38 -22.07 9.10
C PHE A 242 -1.35 -22.12 10.24
N TRP A 243 -1.46 -23.08 11.17
CA TRP A 243 -0.45 -23.23 12.22
C TRP A 243 0.98 -23.41 11.65
N LYS A 244 1.14 -24.32 10.68
CA LYS A 244 2.44 -24.63 10.05
C LYS A 244 3.06 -23.43 9.31
N CYS A 245 2.23 -22.63 8.63
CA CYS A 245 2.71 -21.48 7.86
C CYS A 245 2.96 -20.22 8.70
N THR A 246 2.45 -20.17 9.93
CA THR A 246 2.47 -18.95 10.76
C THR A 246 3.88 -18.48 11.10
N LEU A 247 4.74 -19.36 11.60
CA LEU A 247 6.09 -19.00 12.04
C LEU A 247 6.93 -18.43 10.89
N PRO A 248 7.12 -19.14 9.75
CA PRO A 248 7.91 -18.61 8.64
C PRO A 248 7.30 -17.35 8.02
N TYR A 249 5.98 -17.17 8.09
CA TYR A 249 5.35 -15.96 7.55
C TYR A 249 5.60 -14.73 8.43
N TRP A 250 5.41 -14.83 9.75
CA TRP A 250 5.56 -13.66 10.63
C TRP A 250 7.00 -13.27 10.92
N THR A 251 7.96 -14.20 10.82
CA THR A 251 9.40 -13.85 10.92
C THR A 251 9.86 -12.93 9.79
N THR A 252 9.12 -12.85 8.68
CA THR A 252 9.40 -11.88 7.60
C THR A 252 9.02 -10.44 7.97
N CYS A 253 8.17 -10.24 8.99
CA CYS A 253 7.63 -8.93 9.34
C CYS A 253 8.73 -7.94 9.78
N PRO A 254 9.66 -8.28 10.69
CA PRO A 254 10.80 -7.42 11.03
C PRO A 254 11.73 -7.15 9.85
N LEU A 255 11.97 -8.14 8.98
CA LEU A 255 12.80 -7.98 7.77
C LEU A 255 12.18 -6.98 6.78
N CYS A 256 10.87 -7.08 6.57
CA CYS A 256 10.12 -6.15 5.73
C CYS A 256 10.18 -4.73 6.32
N SER A 257 10.05 -4.61 7.65
CA SER A 257 10.11 -3.34 8.36
C SER A 257 11.45 -2.59 8.13
N LEU A 258 12.57 -3.31 8.15
CA LEU A 258 13.91 -2.78 7.85
C LEU A 258 13.99 -2.28 6.40
N GLN A 259 13.44 -3.05 5.46
CA GLN A 259 13.43 -2.69 4.06
C GLN A 259 12.72 -1.34 3.84
N TYR A 260 11.53 -1.14 4.40
CA TYR A 260 10.77 0.11 4.26
C TYR A 260 11.56 1.33 4.75
N ILE A 261 12.26 1.20 5.87
CA ILE A 261 13.05 2.29 6.45
C ILE A 261 14.32 2.58 5.64
N ILE A 262 15.02 1.54 5.15
CA ILE A 262 16.21 1.72 4.29
C ILE A 262 15.82 2.41 2.99
N THR A 263 14.71 1.99 2.37
CA THR A 263 14.18 2.64 1.16
C THR A 263 13.84 4.11 1.44
N ALA A 264 13.22 4.40 2.59
CA ALA A 264 12.89 5.77 3.00
C ALA A 264 14.15 6.63 3.19
N LEU A 265 15.20 6.09 3.81
CA LEU A 265 16.48 6.79 3.98
C LEU A 265 17.13 7.13 2.64
N LEU A 266 17.12 6.18 1.70
CA LEU A 266 17.67 6.39 0.36
C LEU A 266 16.87 7.42 -0.44
N GLN A 267 15.55 7.47 -0.26
CA GLN A 267 14.69 8.52 -0.81
C GLN A 267 15.02 9.89 -0.21
N VAL A 268 15.19 9.97 1.12
CA VAL A 268 15.57 11.21 1.82
C VAL A 268 16.95 11.72 1.39
N CYS A 269 17.89 10.82 1.13
CA CYS A 269 19.26 11.16 0.71
C CYS A 269 19.38 11.48 -0.80
N GLU A 270 18.26 11.63 -1.52
CA GLU A 270 18.22 11.89 -2.96
C GLU A 270 18.96 10.82 -3.78
N ARG A 271 18.96 9.57 -3.31
CA ARG A 271 19.55 8.40 -3.98
C ARG A 271 18.48 7.38 -4.41
N PRO A 272 17.49 7.78 -5.23
CA PRO A 272 16.37 6.92 -5.57
C PRO A 272 16.77 5.70 -6.40
N VAL A 273 17.84 5.77 -7.19
CA VAL A 273 18.31 4.61 -7.99
C VAL A 273 18.73 3.45 -7.07
N TRP A 274 19.39 3.74 -5.96
CA TRP A 274 19.75 2.71 -4.97
C TRP A 274 18.52 2.18 -4.24
N ALA A 275 17.55 3.05 -3.95
CA ALA A 275 16.27 2.64 -3.37
C ALA A 275 15.49 1.72 -4.32
N PHE A 276 15.54 2.02 -5.61
CA PHE A 276 14.95 1.21 -6.68
C PHE A 276 15.61 -0.17 -6.76
N ILE A 277 16.94 -0.23 -6.85
CA ILE A 277 17.67 -1.50 -6.95
C ILE A 277 17.40 -2.34 -5.70
N GLY A 278 17.47 -1.74 -4.51
CA GLY A 278 17.18 -2.43 -3.26
C GLY A 278 15.77 -3.00 -3.23
N SER A 279 14.77 -2.21 -3.61
CA SER A 279 13.37 -2.65 -3.64
C SER A 279 13.11 -3.73 -4.70
N PHE A 280 13.75 -3.62 -5.87
CA PHE A 280 13.63 -4.60 -6.94
C PHE A 280 14.22 -5.96 -6.54
N VAL A 281 15.43 -5.97 -5.98
CA VAL A 281 16.11 -7.21 -5.55
C VAL A 281 15.33 -7.90 -4.43
N THR A 282 14.91 -7.14 -3.42
CA THR A 282 14.26 -7.70 -2.23
C THR A 282 12.81 -8.13 -2.48
N GLN A 283 12.04 -7.42 -3.29
CA GLN A 283 10.61 -7.72 -3.49
C GLN A 283 10.31 -8.43 -4.81
N ILE A 284 10.92 -8.05 -5.94
CA ILE A 284 10.61 -8.67 -7.25
C ILE A 284 11.45 -9.91 -7.49
N ALA A 285 12.74 -9.89 -7.18
CA ALA A 285 13.61 -11.04 -7.48
C ALA A 285 13.50 -12.13 -6.40
N MET A 286 13.55 -11.74 -5.12
CA MET A 286 13.63 -12.71 -4.02
C MET A 286 12.35 -13.54 -3.83
N TRP A 287 11.16 -12.92 -3.90
CA TRP A 287 9.89 -13.62 -3.65
C TRP A 287 9.63 -14.74 -4.67
N PRO A 288 9.65 -14.50 -5.99
CA PRO A 288 9.48 -15.54 -7.00
C PRO A 288 10.63 -16.54 -7.02
N ALA A 289 11.88 -16.09 -6.81
CA ALA A 289 13.02 -17.01 -6.76
C ALA A 289 12.89 -18.01 -5.61
N MET A 290 12.46 -17.57 -4.43
CA MET A 290 12.16 -18.46 -3.32
C MET A 290 10.93 -19.33 -3.61
N ALA A 291 9.87 -18.76 -4.19
CA ALA A 291 8.69 -19.54 -4.59
C ALA A 291 9.03 -20.69 -5.53
N ILE A 292 9.89 -20.45 -6.53
CA ILE A 292 10.34 -21.43 -7.51
C ILE A 292 11.35 -22.42 -6.89
N ALA A 293 12.23 -21.96 -6.00
CA ALA A 293 13.21 -22.84 -5.36
C ALA A 293 12.58 -23.81 -4.35
N PHE A 294 11.44 -23.45 -3.75
CA PHE A 294 10.67 -24.29 -2.84
C PHE A 294 9.49 -25.01 -3.51
N TYR A 295 9.30 -24.83 -4.82
CA TYR A 295 8.37 -25.58 -5.65
C TYR A 295 9.01 -26.89 -6.10
#